data_AF-A0A1B8PF29-F1
#
_entry.id   AF-A0A1B8PF29-F1
#
_cell.length_a   1.000
_cell.length_b   1.000
_cell.length_c   1.000
_cell.angle_alpha   90.00
_cell.angle_beta   90.00
_cell.angle_gamma   90.00
#
_symmetry.space_group_name_H-M   'P 1'
#
loop_
_entity.id
_entity.type
_entity.pdbx_description
1 polymer ?
#
loop_
_entity_poly.entity_id
_entity_poly.type
_entity_poly.pdbx_seq_one_letter_code
_entity_poly.pdbx_strand_id
1 'polypeptide(L)'
;MISGLLPIARYQFTFVVTEPIQFPQYAGSTLRGAFGRALRKIACMTKQAECKGCPLYRTCPYTNIFETPAPTEHELQKFSQVPNGYMIEPPEWGEKVYISGEKLQFSLVLFGRLIDQLPLIAFAFKRAFEYNVGRGKAHLLDISAFNENAEKFEPILVNGNIIEHNKAVVIPENFANNSVIEISTPLRLQENGTPLNENEISVERFFISLAKRISLLSEFHFKPFDLDFESLKNQIAQIEDKKYLKWQDWTRYSSRQDQKMKLGGVIGKWQFKNLSPELSKLLYIGQWLHCGKNATFGLGKYKITNL
;
A
#
# COMPACT_ATOMS: atom_id res chain seq x y z
N MET A 1 -16.57 15.27 5.42
CA MET A 1 -16.97 14.58 4.17
C MET A 1 -15.81 14.48 3.19
N ILE A 2 -15.61 13.31 2.59
CA ILE A 2 -14.60 13.08 1.54
C ILE A 2 -15.22 13.43 0.17
N SER A 3 -14.64 14.40 -0.54
CA SER A 3 -15.09 14.82 -1.87
C SER A 3 -13.94 15.41 -2.68
N GLY A 4 -14.09 15.40 -4.02
CA GLY A 4 -13.17 16.05 -4.95
C GLY A 4 -11.89 15.26 -5.22
N LEU A 5 -10.78 15.99 -5.33
CA LEU A 5 -9.46 15.45 -5.62
C LEU A 5 -8.78 14.93 -4.34
N LEU A 6 -8.36 13.66 -4.36
CA LEU A 6 -7.50 13.10 -3.31
C LEU A 6 -6.06 12.97 -3.79
N PRO A 7 -5.05 13.33 -2.96
CA PRO A 7 -3.64 13.21 -3.32
C PRO A 7 -3.23 11.74 -3.26
N ILE A 8 -3.58 11.00 -4.30
CA ILE A 8 -3.23 9.61 -4.55
C ILE A 8 -2.56 9.58 -5.91
N ALA A 9 -1.39 8.96 -6.00
CA ALA A 9 -0.71 8.74 -7.26
C ALA A 9 -0.15 7.32 -7.33
N ARG A 10 -0.34 6.65 -8.46
CA ARG A 10 0.23 5.32 -8.74
C ARG A 10 1.35 5.46 -9.76
N TYR A 11 2.52 4.97 -9.41
CA TYR A 11 3.72 4.97 -10.23
C TYR A 11 4.10 3.56 -10.62
N GLN A 12 4.48 3.32 -11.87
CA GLN A 12 5.10 2.08 -12.31
C GLN A 12 6.61 2.30 -12.43
N PHE A 13 7.37 1.45 -11.77
CA PHE A 13 8.82 1.38 -11.94
C PHE A 13 9.16 0.28 -12.93
N THR A 14 9.97 0.60 -13.93
CA THR A 14 10.48 -0.37 -14.91
C THR A 14 11.99 -0.49 -14.77
N PHE A 15 12.47 -1.72 -14.55
CA PHE A 15 13.89 -2.05 -14.47
C PHE A 15 14.29 -3.00 -15.58
N VAL A 16 15.54 -2.93 -16.03
CA VAL A 16 16.21 -3.99 -16.82
C VAL A 16 17.11 -4.80 -15.90
N VAL A 17 16.90 -6.11 -15.87
CA VAL A 17 17.70 -7.02 -15.06
C VAL A 17 19.10 -7.15 -15.65
N THR A 18 20.12 -7.06 -14.80
CA THR A 18 21.54 -7.20 -15.19
C THR A 18 22.22 -8.39 -14.54
N GLU A 19 21.74 -8.83 -13.38
CA GLU A 19 22.09 -10.10 -12.76
C GLU A 19 20.80 -10.80 -12.34
N PRO A 20 20.63 -12.12 -12.57
CA PRO A 20 19.36 -12.81 -12.36
C PRO A 20 18.71 -12.54 -10.99
N ILE A 21 17.43 -12.17 -10.99
CA ILE A 21 16.67 -11.85 -9.78
C ILE A 21 15.68 -12.99 -9.52
N GLN A 22 15.75 -13.57 -8.32
CA GLN A 22 14.80 -14.57 -7.85
C GLN A 22 13.80 -13.92 -6.89
N PHE A 23 12.53 -13.87 -7.29
CA PHE A 23 11.45 -13.51 -6.39
C PHE A 23 10.78 -14.74 -5.79
N PRO A 24 10.47 -14.69 -4.47
CA PRO A 24 9.65 -15.70 -3.84
C PRO A 24 8.21 -15.57 -4.36
N GLN A 25 7.35 -16.49 -3.94
CA GLN A 25 5.93 -16.50 -4.29
C GLN A 25 5.23 -15.13 -4.13
N TYR A 26 5.68 -14.32 -3.15
CA TYR A 26 5.21 -12.95 -2.98
C TYR A 26 6.36 -11.94 -2.81
N ALA A 27 6.64 -11.18 -3.87
CA ALA A 27 7.77 -10.25 -3.95
C ALA A 27 7.61 -8.98 -3.11
N GLY A 28 6.39 -8.61 -2.70
CA GLY A 28 6.12 -7.31 -2.06
C GLY A 28 6.96 -7.06 -0.80
N SER A 29 7.17 -8.11 0.00
CA SER A 29 8.02 -8.02 1.19
C SER A 29 9.51 -7.90 0.89
N THR A 30 10.00 -8.57 -0.16
CA THR A 30 11.37 -8.44 -0.66
C THR A 30 11.62 -7.00 -1.13
N LEU A 31 10.70 -6.46 -1.93
CA LEU A 31 10.74 -5.08 -2.42
C LEU A 31 10.73 -4.07 -1.26
N ARG A 32 9.78 -4.19 -0.32
CA ARG A 32 9.70 -3.30 0.85
C ARG A 32 10.98 -3.36 1.69
N GLY A 33 11.52 -4.56 1.91
CA GLY A 33 12.74 -4.75 2.69
C GLY A 33 13.96 -4.09 2.03
N ALA A 34 14.12 -4.29 0.72
CA ALA A 34 15.19 -3.68 -0.05
C ALA A 34 15.08 -2.15 -0.08
N PHE A 35 13.87 -1.64 -0.33
CA PHE A 35 13.55 -0.21 -0.26
C PHE A 35 13.92 0.40 1.09
N GLY A 36 13.46 -0.18 2.20
CA GLY A 36 13.75 0.34 3.53
C GLY A 36 15.24 0.39 3.85
N ARG A 37 15.99 -0.67 3.50
CA ARG A 37 17.45 -0.70 3.72
C ARG A 37 18.17 0.34 2.88
N ALA A 38 17.82 0.46 1.60
CA ALA A 38 18.43 1.43 0.70
C ALA A 38 18.10 2.87 1.15
N LEU A 39 16.83 3.15 1.46
CA LEU A 39 16.36 4.45 1.94
C LEU A 39 17.08 4.85 3.24
N ARG A 40 17.21 3.92 4.20
CA ARG A 40 17.97 4.19 5.43
C ARG A 40 19.41 4.53 5.13
N LYS A 41 20.06 3.77 4.24
CA LYS A 41 21.47 3.97 3.89
C LYS A 41 21.73 5.33 3.23
N ILE A 42 20.79 5.83 2.42
CA ILE A 42 20.93 7.13 1.76
C ILE A 42 20.53 8.32 2.65
N ALA A 43 19.55 8.15 3.55
CA ALA A 43 18.99 9.27 4.32
C ALA A 43 19.54 9.40 5.75
N CYS A 44 20.06 8.32 6.34
CA CYS A 44 20.51 8.33 7.73
C CYS A 44 21.88 9.01 7.89
N MET A 45 21.87 10.25 8.40
CA MET A 45 23.11 11.00 8.67
C MET A 45 23.87 10.50 9.91
N THR A 46 23.17 10.05 10.95
CA THR A 46 23.78 9.69 12.23
C THR A 46 24.34 8.27 12.27
N LYS A 47 23.90 7.40 11.34
CA LYS A 47 24.23 5.96 11.27
C LYS A 47 24.00 5.19 12.57
N GLN A 48 23.18 5.71 13.49
CA GLN A 48 22.83 5.02 14.73
C GLN A 48 22.14 3.68 14.43
N ALA A 49 22.39 2.69 15.29
CA ALA A 49 21.84 1.35 15.14
C ALA A 49 20.30 1.33 15.17
N GLU A 50 19.68 2.20 15.97
CA GLU A 50 18.23 2.33 16.12
C GLU A 50 17.76 3.76 15.81
N CYS A 51 16.57 3.89 15.22
CA CYS A 51 16.01 5.20 14.87
C CYS A 51 15.31 5.89 16.05
N LYS A 52 14.71 5.16 17.00
CA LYS A 52 13.87 5.75 18.05
C LYS A 52 14.61 6.69 19.01
N GLY A 53 15.89 6.42 19.27
CA GLY A 53 16.76 7.28 20.10
C GLY A 53 17.47 8.39 19.33
N CYS A 54 17.23 8.51 18.02
CA CYS A 54 17.93 9.48 17.18
C CYS A 54 17.36 10.89 17.37
N PRO A 55 18.19 11.94 17.56
CA PRO A 55 17.72 13.32 17.64
C PRO A 55 16.92 13.78 16.41
N LEU A 56 17.17 13.16 15.26
CA LEU A 56 16.48 13.46 14.00
C LEU A 56 15.25 12.56 13.76
N TYR A 57 14.81 11.73 14.72
CA TYR A 57 13.77 10.71 14.52
C TYR A 57 12.49 11.26 13.86
N ARG A 58 12.06 12.47 14.21
CA ARG A 58 10.83 13.09 13.67
C ARG A 58 11.02 13.87 12.38
N THR A 59 12.25 14.29 12.08
CA THR A 59 12.57 15.10 10.89
C THR A 59 13.31 14.30 9.82
N CYS A 60 13.78 13.09 10.13
CA CYS A 60 14.52 12.24 9.21
C CYS A 60 13.64 11.80 8.03
N PRO A 61 14.10 11.92 6.77
CA PRO A 61 13.35 11.43 5.62
C PRO A 61 13.03 9.93 5.69
N TYR A 62 13.96 9.11 6.19
CA TYR A 62 13.73 7.66 6.32
C TYR A 62 12.54 7.35 7.23
N THR A 63 12.46 7.95 8.42
CA THR A 63 11.38 7.67 9.36
C THR A 63 10.06 8.23 8.83
N ASN A 64 10.06 9.45 8.30
CA ASN A 64 8.83 10.04 7.74
C ASN A 64 8.24 9.24 6.57
N ILE A 65 9.06 8.58 5.76
CA ILE A 65 8.62 7.75 4.63
C ILE A 65 8.35 6.30 5.05
N PHE A 66 9.26 5.65 5.77
CA PHE A 66 9.28 4.19 5.96
C PHE A 66 8.81 3.70 7.33
N GLU A 67 8.96 4.52 8.37
CA GLU A 67 8.62 4.20 9.77
C GLU A 67 7.99 5.41 10.45
N THR A 68 6.86 5.89 9.91
CA THR A 68 6.28 7.17 10.31
C THR A 68 6.09 7.21 11.83
N PRO A 69 6.71 8.20 12.52
CA PRO A 69 6.60 8.33 13.97
C PRO A 69 5.17 8.51 14.44
N ALA A 70 4.81 7.88 15.55
CA ALA A 70 3.58 8.23 16.25
C ALA A 70 3.68 9.67 16.82
N PRO A 71 2.57 10.42 16.82
CA PRO A 71 2.50 11.73 17.47
C PRO A 71 2.85 11.64 18.97
N THR A 72 3.37 12.72 19.55
CA THR A 72 3.75 12.79 20.98
C THR A 72 2.55 12.80 21.90
N GLU A 73 1.47 13.45 21.47
CA GLU A 73 0.20 13.55 22.19
C GLU A 73 -0.89 13.07 21.23
N HIS A 74 -1.58 11.98 21.60
CA HIS A 74 -2.75 11.53 20.87
C HIS A 74 -3.74 10.95 21.86
N GLU A 75 -4.94 11.52 21.88
CA GLU A 75 -5.90 11.32 22.96
C GLU A 75 -6.63 9.96 22.89
N LEU A 76 -6.56 9.22 21.77
CA LEU A 76 -7.56 8.17 21.52
C LEU A 76 -7.08 6.76 21.23
N GLN A 77 -5.77 6.48 21.14
CA GLN A 77 -5.26 5.11 21.16
C GLN A 77 -3.74 5.08 21.22
N LYS A 78 -3.17 4.14 22.01
CA LYS A 78 -1.76 3.73 21.86
C LYS A 78 -1.60 3.07 20.49
N PHE A 79 -1.45 3.85 19.42
CA PHE A 79 -1.09 3.30 18.11
C PHE A 79 0.26 2.61 18.24
N SER A 80 0.30 1.30 18.05
CA SER A 80 1.59 0.60 18.02
C SER A 80 2.43 1.08 16.82
N GLN A 81 1.79 1.48 15.71
CA GLN A 81 2.40 2.06 14.50
C GLN A 81 1.40 2.92 13.70
N VAL A 82 1.85 4.08 13.20
CA VAL A 82 1.15 4.91 12.21
C VAL A 82 1.22 4.24 10.83
N PRO A 83 0.13 4.17 10.03
CA PRO A 83 0.23 3.66 8.67
C PRO A 83 1.09 4.58 7.80
N ASN A 84 2.08 4.00 7.11
CA ASN A 84 2.84 4.74 6.11
C ASN A 84 1.96 5.00 4.87
N GLY A 85 2.05 6.19 4.29
CA GLY A 85 1.32 6.59 3.07
C GLY A 85 1.91 6.07 1.76
N TYR A 86 2.39 4.82 1.75
CA TYR A 86 2.80 4.12 0.53
C TYR A 86 2.32 2.67 0.52
N MET A 87 2.03 2.16 -0.67
CA MET A 87 1.71 0.76 -0.93
C MET A 87 2.55 0.28 -2.11
N ILE A 88 3.39 -0.73 -1.91
CA ILE A 88 4.08 -1.41 -3.01
C ILE A 88 3.12 -2.44 -3.59
N GLU A 89 2.79 -2.32 -4.87
CA GLU A 89 2.04 -3.30 -5.64
C GLU A 89 3.06 -4.16 -6.41
N PRO A 90 3.44 -5.35 -5.90
CA PRO A 90 4.49 -6.17 -6.51
C PRO A 90 4.07 -6.72 -7.89
N PRO A 91 5.01 -7.36 -8.62
CA PRO A 91 4.65 -8.20 -9.75
C PRO A 91 3.62 -9.28 -9.37
N GLU A 92 3.06 -9.93 -10.38
CA GLU A 92 2.07 -11.00 -10.21
C GLU A 92 2.51 -12.07 -9.21
N TRP A 93 1.51 -12.65 -8.55
CA TRP A 93 1.72 -13.70 -7.56
C TRP A 93 2.36 -14.93 -8.19
N GLY A 94 3.40 -15.47 -7.57
CA GLY A 94 4.12 -16.63 -8.06
C GLY A 94 5.62 -16.50 -7.87
N GLU A 95 6.30 -17.65 -7.76
CA GLU A 95 7.76 -17.66 -7.82
C GLU A 95 8.18 -17.32 -9.24
N LYS A 96 9.16 -16.41 -9.37
CA LYS A 96 9.64 -15.97 -10.67
C LYS A 96 11.12 -15.70 -10.62
N VAL A 97 11.83 -16.19 -11.63
CA VAL A 97 13.22 -15.84 -11.90
C VAL A 97 13.22 -14.92 -13.10
N TYR A 98 13.76 -13.71 -12.93
CA TYR A 98 14.04 -12.81 -14.04
C TYR A 98 15.49 -13.01 -14.47
N ILE A 99 15.73 -13.16 -15.77
CA ILE A 99 17.07 -13.31 -16.33
C ILE A 99 17.60 -11.97 -16.85
N SER A 100 18.92 -11.88 -17.08
CA SER A 100 19.55 -10.66 -17.61
C SER A 100 18.91 -10.23 -18.93
N GLY A 101 18.65 -8.93 -19.07
CA GLY A 101 17.96 -8.33 -20.21
C GLY A 101 16.43 -8.27 -20.08
N GLU A 102 15.81 -9.03 -19.17
CA GLU A 102 14.37 -8.97 -18.96
C GLU A 102 13.92 -7.69 -18.25
N LYS A 103 12.69 -7.29 -18.54
CA LYS A 103 12.03 -6.18 -17.84
C LYS A 103 11.36 -6.68 -16.57
N LEU A 104 11.68 -6.04 -15.45
CA LEU A 104 11.02 -6.22 -14.17
C LEU A 104 10.20 -4.97 -13.86
N GLN A 105 8.91 -5.14 -13.62
CA GLN A 105 7.98 -4.05 -13.34
C GLN A 105 7.20 -4.28 -12.05
N PHE A 106 7.00 -3.22 -11.29
CA PHE A 106 6.08 -3.19 -10.16
C PHE A 106 5.55 -1.76 -9.97
N SER A 107 4.46 -1.63 -9.23
CA SER A 107 3.85 -0.33 -8.98
C SER A 107 4.02 0.11 -7.52
N LEU A 108 3.94 1.42 -7.31
CA LEU A 108 3.99 2.08 -6.01
C LEU A 108 2.86 3.10 -5.97
N VAL A 109 1.94 2.95 -5.02
CA VAL A 109 0.95 3.98 -4.73
C VAL A 109 1.49 4.85 -3.60
N LEU A 110 1.47 6.16 -3.79
CA LEU A 110 1.81 7.17 -2.80
C LEU A 110 0.57 7.99 -2.43
N PHE A 111 0.49 8.38 -1.16
CA PHE A 111 -0.63 9.14 -0.63
C PHE A 111 -0.16 10.38 0.12
N GLY A 112 -0.84 11.51 -0.13
CA GLY A 112 -0.58 12.77 0.55
C GLY A 112 0.85 13.26 0.34
N ARG A 113 1.47 13.80 1.40
CA ARG A 113 2.83 14.36 1.41
C ARG A 113 3.93 13.41 0.93
N LEU A 114 3.67 12.10 0.87
CA LEU A 114 4.63 11.12 0.37
C LEU A 114 4.80 11.17 -1.15
N ILE A 115 3.83 11.75 -1.88
CA ILE A 115 3.95 11.96 -3.33
C ILE A 115 5.15 12.86 -3.64
N ASP A 116 5.37 13.92 -2.86
CA ASP A 116 6.51 14.82 -3.02
C ASP A 116 7.86 14.15 -2.71
N GLN A 117 7.84 12.99 -2.05
CA GLN A 117 9.02 12.19 -1.75
C GLN A 117 9.41 11.24 -2.89
N LEU A 118 8.65 11.22 -4.00
CA LEU A 118 8.91 10.32 -5.13
C LEU A 118 10.37 10.37 -5.63
N PRO A 119 11.05 11.52 -5.78
CA PRO A 119 12.45 11.54 -6.21
C PRO A 119 13.40 10.78 -5.25
N LEU A 120 13.23 10.96 -3.94
CA LEU A 120 14.04 10.25 -2.94
C LEU A 120 13.71 8.75 -2.92
N ILE A 121 12.43 8.41 -3.03
CA ILE A 121 11.96 7.02 -3.09
C ILE A 121 12.49 6.32 -4.35
N ALA A 122 12.43 6.99 -5.50
CA ALA A 122 12.95 6.51 -6.77
C ALA A 122 14.45 6.25 -6.70
N PHE A 123 15.21 7.19 -6.11
CA PHE A 123 16.63 7.01 -5.89
C PHE A 123 16.92 5.83 -4.94
N ALA A 124 16.13 5.64 -3.88
CA ALA A 124 16.26 4.50 -2.98
C ALA A 124 16.02 3.16 -3.71
N PHE A 125 14.98 3.05 -4.53
CA PHE A 125 14.74 1.84 -5.33
C PHE A 125 15.86 1.61 -6.35
N LYS A 126 16.30 2.65 -7.07
CA LYS A 126 17.45 2.56 -7.97
C LYS A 126 18.67 1.97 -7.26
N ARG A 127 19.03 2.51 -6.09
CA ARG A 127 20.16 2.02 -5.29
C ARG A 127 19.94 0.61 -4.74
N ALA A 128 18.72 0.25 -4.40
CA ALA A 128 18.40 -1.10 -3.95
C ALA A 128 18.70 -2.13 -5.06
N PHE A 129 18.18 -1.91 -6.26
CA PHE A 129 18.35 -2.80 -7.41
C PHE A 129 19.77 -2.80 -7.99
N GLU A 130 20.50 -1.68 -7.91
CA GLU A 130 21.93 -1.66 -8.26
C GLU A 130 22.81 -2.47 -7.29
N TYR A 131 22.33 -2.71 -6.07
CA TYR A 131 23.09 -3.42 -5.04
C TYR A 131 22.70 -4.90 -4.96
N ASN A 132 21.48 -5.19 -4.48
CA ASN A 132 20.99 -6.55 -4.32
C ASN A 132 19.48 -6.56 -4.01
N VAL A 133 18.69 -7.10 -4.94
CA VAL A 133 17.27 -7.40 -4.74
C VAL A 133 17.01 -8.81 -5.26
N GLY A 134 16.44 -9.69 -4.41
CA GLY A 134 16.20 -11.07 -4.82
C GLY A 134 17.48 -11.80 -5.27
N ARG A 135 18.63 -11.49 -4.65
CA ARG A 135 19.96 -12.01 -4.98
C ARG A 135 20.55 -11.57 -6.33
N GLY A 136 19.85 -10.71 -7.06
CA GLY A 136 20.32 -10.15 -8.33
C GLY A 136 20.35 -8.63 -8.34
N LYS A 137 20.52 -8.09 -9.55
CA LYS A 137 20.66 -6.65 -9.81
C LYS A 137 19.87 -6.24 -11.04
N ALA A 138 19.48 -4.97 -11.05
CA ALA A 138 18.81 -4.35 -12.18
C ALA A 138 19.10 -2.86 -12.23
N HIS A 139 18.95 -2.25 -13.41
CA HIS A 139 19.00 -0.80 -13.59
C HIS A 139 17.61 -0.24 -13.83
N LEU A 140 17.33 0.90 -13.20
CA LEU A 140 16.09 1.65 -13.44
C LEU A 140 16.10 2.16 -14.89
N LEU A 141 15.10 1.77 -15.67
CA LEU A 141 14.89 2.25 -17.03
C LEU A 141 13.94 3.43 -17.07
N ASP A 142 12.79 3.32 -16.41
CA ASP A 142 11.73 4.32 -16.48
C ASP A 142 10.89 4.35 -15.19
N ILE A 143 10.26 5.50 -14.98
CA ILE A 143 9.18 5.68 -14.02
C ILE A 143 8.01 6.30 -14.78
N SER A 144 6.84 5.69 -14.69
CA SER A 144 5.63 6.19 -15.34
C SER A 144 4.54 6.48 -14.28
N ALA A 145 3.74 7.52 -14.47
CA ALA A 145 2.57 7.82 -13.63
C ALA A 145 1.29 7.28 -14.28
N PHE A 146 0.37 6.75 -13.48
CA PHE A 146 -0.93 6.29 -13.97
C PHE A 146 -1.85 7.49 -14.23
N ASN A 147 -2.35 7.60 -15.46
CA ASN A 147 -3.35 8.59 -15.87
C ASN A 147 -4.73 7.92 -15.86
N GLU A 148 -5.59 8.34 -14.94
CA GLU A 148 -6.94 7.79 -14.77
C GLU A 148 -7.82 8.00 -16.01
N ASN A 149 -7.80 9.20 -16.60
CA ASN A 149 -8.64 9.54 -17.76
C ASN A 149 -8.30 8.71 -19.00
N ALA A 150 -7.03 8.35 -19.17
CA ALA A 150 -6.53 7.58 -20.31
C ALA A 150 -6.32 6.08 -19.98
N GLU A 151 -6.62 5.67 -18.74
CA GLU A 151 -6.41 4.32 -18.20
C GLU A 151 -5.03 3.71 -18.53
N LYS A 152 -3.97 4.52 -18.53
CA LYS A 152 -2.62 4.10 -18.96
C LYS A 152 -1.52 4.72 -18.11
N PHE A 153 -0.33 4.13 -18.17
CA PHE A 153 0.88 4.70 -17.60
C PHE A 153 1.58 5.61 -18.61
N GLU A 154 2.00 6.79 -18.15
CA GLU A 154 2.71 7.80 -18.94
C GLU A 154 4.10 8.05 -18.36
N PRO A 155 5.18 7.97 -19.15
CA PRO A 155 6.54 8.19 -18.66
C PRO A 155 6.71 9.58 -18.03
N ILE A 156 7.34 9.61 -16.86
CA ILE A 156 7.63 10.85 -16.12
C ILE A 156 9.13 10.99 -15.79
N LEU A 157 9.97 10.01 -16.14
CA LEU A 157 11.41 10.10 -15.95
C LEU A 157 12.08 10.61 -17.24
N VAL A 158 12.53 11.86 -17.23
CA VAL A 158 13.19 12.50 -18.37
C VAL A 158 14.57 12.99 -17.95
N ASN A 159 15.62 12.50 -18.62
CA ASN A 159 17.02 12.83 -18.31
C ASN A 159 17.39 12.64 -16.82
N GLY A 160 16.83 11.60 -16.19
CA GLY A 160 17.03 11.29 -14.77
C GLY A 160 16.22 12.14 -13.78
N ASN A 161 15.40 13.07 -14.26
CA ASN A 161 14.52 13.90 -13.44
C ASN A 161 13.06 13.48 -13.59
N ILE A 162 12.31 13.59 -12.49
CA ILE A 162 10.86 13.41 -12.52
C ILE A 162 10.22 14.73 -12.95
N ILE A 163 9.49 14.72 -14.06
CA ILE A 163 8.75 15.88 -14.56
C ILE A 163 7.40 16.04 -13.86
N GLU A 164 6.78 17.21 -14.00
CA GLU A 164 5.45 17.46 -13.46
C GLU A 164 4.39 16.57 -14.12
N HIS A 165 3.43 16.10 -13.32
CA HIS A 165 2.39 15.16 -13.72
C HIS A 165 1.20 15.25 -12.75
N ASN A 166 0.07 14.64 -13.08
CA ASN A 166 -1.08 14.59 -12.18
C ASN A 166 -0.78 13.76 -10.92
N LYS A 167 -1.05 14.32 -9.74
CA LYS A 167 -0.76 13.75 -8.41
C LYS A 167 -2.02 13.45 -7.61
N ALA A 168 -3.19 13.49 -8.25
CA ALA A 168 -4.46 13.28 -7.59
C ALA A 168 -5.40 12.39 -8.40
N VAL A 169 -6.27 11.69 -7.67
CA VAL A 169 -7.38 10.90 -8.21
C VAL A 169 -8.68 11.68 -7.97
N VAL A 170 -9.57 11.67 -8.96
CA VAL A 170 -10.90 12.27 -8.83
C VAL A 170 -11.82 11.26 -8.19
N ILE A 171 -12.44 11.61 -7.06
CA ILE A 171 -13.45 10.74 -6.45
C ILE A 171 -14.81 11.00 -7.13
N PRO A 172 -15.45 9.97 -7.71
CA PRO A 172 -16.78 10.13 -8.28
C PRO A 172 -17.79 10.70 -7.26
N GLU A 173 -18.73 11.52 -7.73
CA GLU A 173 -19.78 12.06 -6.87
C GLU A 173 -20.91 11.05 -6.66
N ASN A 174 -21.20 10.27 -7.70
CA ASN A 174 -22.28 9.29 -7.74
C ASN A 174 -21.70 7.88 -7.76
N PHE A 175 -22.25 7.02 -6.91
CA PHE A 175 -21.92 5.60 -6.86
C PHE A 175 -23.20 4.78 -6.90
N ALA A 176 -23.12 3.60 -7.52
CA ALA A 176 -24.13 2.58 -7.29
C ALA A 176 -24.16 2.19 -5.80
N ASN A 177 -25.34 1.83 -5.32
CA ASN A 177 -25.53 1.20 -4.01
C ASN A 177 -25.17 -0.30 -4.01
N ASN A 178 -24.79 -0.83 -5.17
CA ASN A 178 -24.38 -2.20 -5.39
C ASN A 178 -22.92 -2.20 -5.82
N SER A 179 -22.05 -2.99 -5.19
CA SER A 179 -20.65 -3.09 -5.59
C SER A 179 -20.13 -4.50 -5.44
N VAL A 180 -19.27 -4.90 -6.36
CA VAL A 180 -18.55 -6.16 -6.34
C VAL A 180 -17.07 -5.83 -6.32
N ILE A 181 -16.38 -6.31 -5.29
CA ILE A 181 -14.92 -6.22 -5.22
C ILE A 181 -14.29 -7.57 -5.54
N GLU A 182 -13.12 -7.51 -6.18
CA GLU A 182 -12.22 -8.63 -6.36
C GLU A 182 -10.94 -8.36 -5.57
N ILE A 183 -10.74 -9.12 -4.49
CA ILE A 183 -9.56 -9.08 -3.64
C ILE A 183 -8.46 -9.93 -4.29
N SER A 184 -7.46 -9.25 -4.85
CA SER A 184 -6.40 -9.86 -5.69
C SER A 184 -5.15 -10.22 -4.91
N THR A 185 -4.98 -9.66 -3.71
CA THR A 185 -3.89 -10.03 -2.79
C THR A 185 -4.47 -10.28 -1.41
N PRO A 186 -3.89 -11.19 -0.61
CA PRO A 186 -4.47 -11.62 0.66
C PRO A 186 -4.85 -10.47 1.58
N LEU A 187 -6.15 -10.31 1.83
CA LEU A 187 -6.69 -9.37 2.80
C LEU A 187 -6.54 -9.96 4.20
N ARG A 188 -5.89 -9.21 5.09
CA ARG A 188 -5.58 -9.65 6.45
C ARG A 188 -6.23 -8.73 7.47
N LEU A 189 -7.47 -9.05 7.83
CA LEU A 189 -8.11 -8.47 9.01
C LEU A 189 -7.77 -9.33 10.23
N GLN A 190 -7.68 -8.72 11.40
CA GLN A 190 -7.29 -9.42 12.63
C GLN A 190 -8.22 -9.07 13.78
N GLU A 191 -8.40 -10.04 14.66
CA GLU A 191 -9.00 -9.86 15.99
C GLU A 191 -8.01 -10.35 17.03
N ASN A 192 -7.66 -9.49 18.01
CA ASN A 192 -6.68 -9.78 19.06
C ASN A 192 -5.33 -10.34 18.53
N GLY A 193 -4.90 -9.89 17.34
CA GLY A 193 -3.66 -10.32 16.69
C GLY A 193 -3.78 -11.57 15.83
N THR A 194 -4.90 -12.29 15.89
CA THR A 194 -5.20 -13.48 15.09
C THR A 194 -5.86 -13.07 13.77
N PRO A 195 -5.33 -13.51 12.60
CA PRO A 195 -6.00 -13.29 11.32
C PRO A 195 -7.37 -13.96 11.23
N LEU A 196 -8.38 -13.24 10.71
CA LEU A 196 -9.72 -13.76 10.45
C LEU A 196 -9.75 -14.53 9.13
N ASN A 197 -10.28 -15.75 9.14
CA ASN A 197 -10.46 -16.58 7.95
C ASN A 197 -11.70 -16.17 7.12
N GLU A 198 -11.95 -16.86 6.00
CA GLU A 198 -13.04 -16.59 5.06
C GLU A 198 -14.44 -16.66 5.68
N ASN A 199 -14.64 -17.47 6.72
CA ASN A 199 -15.90 -17.60 7.43
C ASN A 199 -16.06 -16.51 8.49
N GLU A 200 -14.96 -16.14 9.16
CA GLU A 200 -14.93 -15.17 10.27
C GLU A 200 -14.95 -13.71 9.79
N ILE A 201 -14.45 -13.43 8.59
CA ILE A 201 -14.46 -12.06 8.06
C ILE A 201 -15.89 -11.56 7.83
N SER A 202 -16.23 -10.40 8.39
CA SER A 202 -17.55 -9.78 8.27
C SER A 202 -17.50 -8.42 7.57
N VAL A 203 -18.62 -7.99 7.01
CA VAL A 203 -18.80 -6.67 6.38
C VAL A 203 -18.41 -5.55 7.34
N GLU A 204 -18.86 -5.65 8.59
CA GLU A 204 -18.52 -4.68 9.63
C GLU A 204 -17.02 -4.59 9.86
N ARG A 205 -16.34 -5.74 10.03
CA ARG A 205 -14.88 -5.75 10.22
C ARG A 205 -14.15 -5.16 9.02
N PHE A 206 -14.62 -5.43 7.81
CA PHE A 206 -14.02 -4.88 6.59
C PHE A 206 -14.17 -3.35 6.51
N PHE A 207 -15.39 -2.83 6.59
CA PHE A 207 -15.64 -1.39 6.43
C PHE A 207 -15.06 -0.57 7.59
N ILE A 208 -15.14 -1.05 8.84
CA ILE A 208 -14.53 -0.36 9.98
C ILE A 208 -13.00 -0.35 9.86
N SER A 209 -12.38 -1.46 9.44
CA SER A 209 -10.93 -1.50 9.22
C SER A 209 -10.50 -0.57 8.09
N LEU A 210 -11.29 -0.50 7.02
CA LEU A 210 -11.07 0.37 5.88
C LEU A 210 -11.20 1.85 6.28
N ALA A 211 -12.28 2.22 6.95
CA ALA A 211 -12.52 3.58 7.45
C ALA A 211 -11.41 4.04 8.41
N LYS A 212 -11.02 3.19 9.36
CA LYS A 212 -9.89 3.48 10.28
C LYS A 212 -8.60 3.71 9.52
N ARG A 213 -8.28 2.85 8.55
CA ARG A 213 -7.06 2.99 7.74
C ARG A 213 -7.05 4.30 6.95
N ILE A 214 -8.16 4.64 6.29
CA ILE A 214 -8.29 5.87 5.50
C ILE A 214 -8.19 7.10 6.40
N SER A 215 -8.90 7.11 7.54
CA SER A 215 -8.85 8.19 8.54
C SER A 215 -7.42 8.44 9.01
N LEU A 216 -6.71 7.39 9.44
CA LEU A 216 -5.32 7.49 9.91
C LEU A 216 -4.36 7.94 8.80
N LEU A 217 -4.48 7.38 7.60
CA LEU A 217 -3.65 7.83 6.48
C LEU A 217 -3.84 9.32 6.22
N SER A 218 -5.09 9.78 6.19
CA SER A 218 -5.44 11.18 5.92
C SER A 218 -4.94 12.11 7.03
N GLU A 219 -5.12 11.72 8.28
CA GLU A 219 -4.63 12.46 9.44
C GLU A 219 -3.11 12.67 9.41
N PHE A 220 -2.34 11.62 9.07
CA PHE A 220 -0.87 11.69 9.16
C PHE A 220 -0.16 12.16 7.89
N HIS A 221 -0.82 12.13 6.74
CA HIS A 221 -0.16 12.43 5.45
C HIS A 221 -0.90 13.46 4.60
N PHE A 222 -2.11 13.87 4.94
CA PHE A 222 -2.88 14.86 4.18
C PHE A 222 -3.63 15.84 5.09
N LYS A 223 -4.95 15.67 5.24
CA LYS A 223 -5.84 16.44 6.10
C LYS A 223 -6.78 15.46 6.80
N PRO A 224 -7.03 15.60 8.11
CA PRO A 224 -7.95 14.70 8.81
C PRO A 224 -9.31 14.65 8.11
N PHE A 225 -9.83 13.43 7.91
CA PHE A 225 -11.20 13.25 7.49
C PHE A 225 -12.10 13.14 8.71
N ASP A 226 -13.13 13.96 8.72
CA ASP A 226 -14.22 13.86 9.66
C ASP A 226 -15.13 12.69 9.24
N LEU A 227 -14.90 11.54 9.87
CA LEU A 227 -15.68 10.31 9.72
C LEU A 227 -16.41 10.03 11.03
N ASP A 228 -17.74 10.03 10.98
CA ASP A 228 -18.57 9.62 12.11
C ASP A 228 -18.67 8.08 12.15
N PHE A 229 -17.86 7.47 13.01
CA PHE A 229 -17.82 6.01 13.15
C PHE A 229 -19.11 5.40 13.69
N GLU A 230 -19.93 6.14 14.46
CA GLU A 230 -21.22 5.64 14.92
C GLU A 230 -22.24 5.65 13.77
N SER A 231 -22.27 6.72 12.97
CA SER A 231 -23.06 6.77 11.74
C SER A 231 -22.64 5.65 10.76
N LEU A 232 -21.33 5.44 10.55
CA LEU A 232 -20.83 4.38 9.68
C LEU A 232 -21.29 2.99 10.14
N LYS A 233 -21.26 2.68 11.44
CA LYS A 233 -21.76 1.40 11.97
C LYS A 233 -23.25 1.19 11.65
N ASN A 234 -24.07 2.23 11.84
CA ASN A 234 -25.49 2.16 11.53
C ASN A 234 -25.77 1.91 10.04
N GLN A 235 -25.00 2.55 9.16
CA GLN A 235 -25.08 2.33 7.71
C GLN A 235 -24.61 0.92 7.32
N ILE A 236 -23.52 0.44 7.92
CA ILE A 236 -22.96 -0.91 7.71
C ILE A 236 -23.98 -1.99 8.05
N ALA A 237 -24.77 -1.79 9.12
CA ALA A 237 -25.79 -2.75 9.55
C ALA A 237 -26.91 -2.97 8.52
N GLN A 238 -27.05 -2.08 7.53
CA GLN A 238 -28.05 -2.20 6.45
C GLN A 238 -27.52 -2.95 5.22
N ILE A 239 -26.23 -3.28 5.19
CA ILE A 239 -25.59 -3.92 4.04
C ILE A 239 -26.00 -5.39 3.99
N GLU A 240 -26.48 -5.81 2.82
CA GLU A 240 -26.56 -7.23 2.47
C GLU A 240 -25.31 -7.61 1.68
N ASP A 241 -24.66 -8.71 2.04
CA ASP A 241 -23.47 -9.17 1.36
C ASP A 241 -23.53 -10.63 0.92
N LYS A 242 -22.77 -10.92 -0.14
CA LYS A 242 -22.49 -12.29 -0.59
C LYS A 242 -21.02 -12.44 -0.91
N LYS A 243 -20.33 -13.32 -0.17
CA LYS A 243 -18.89 -13.50 -0.27
C LYS A 243 -18.53 -14.87 -0.86
N TYR A 244 -17.56 -14.86 -1.77
CA TYR A 244 -16.93 -16.04 -2.36
C TYR A 244 -15.43 -15.91 -2.12
N LEU A 245 -15.04 -16.17 -0.88
CA LEU A 245 -13.68 -15.99 -0.39
C LEU A 245 -13.04 -17.33 -0.11
N LYS A 246 -11.73 -17.38 -0.23
CA LYS A 246 -10.91 -18.52 0.18
C LYS A 246 -9.66 -18.04 0.89
N TRP A 247 -9.16 -18.85 1.81
CA TRP A 247 -7.85 -18.62 2.39
C TRP A 247 -6.73 -18.85 1.36
N GLN A 248 -5.77 -17.93 1.31
CA GLN A 248 -4.53 -18.10 0.56
C GLN A 248 -3.34 -17.95 1.51
N ASP A 249 -2.63 -19.04 1.72
CA ASP A 249 -1.37 -19.08 2.49
C ASP A 249 -0.15 -18.88 1.59
N TRP A 250 0.89 -18.29 2.16
CA TRP A 250 2.25 -18.31 1.64
C TRP A 250 3.28 -18.27 2.77
N THR A 251 4.51 -18.64 2.45
CA THR A 251 5.63 -18.55 3.40
C THR A 251 6.48 -17.34 3.06
N ARG A 252 6.87 -16.56 4.07
CA ARG A 252 7.82 -15.46 3.93
C ARG A 252 8.97 -15.58 4.92
N TYR A 253 10.18 -15.22 4.49
CA TYR A 253 11.31 -14.94 5.38
C TYR A 253 11.23 -13.53 5.97
N SER A 254 11.21 -13.39 7.31
CA SER A 254 11.25 -12.09 8.00
C SER A 254 12.68 -11.74 8.37
N SER A 255 13.31 -10.78 7.69
CA SER A 255 14.69 -10.37 8.02
C SER A 255 14.84 -9.67 9.37
N ARG A 256 13.75 -9.18 9.97
CA ARG A 256 13.77 -8.57 11.32
C ARG A 256 13.75 -9.60 12.44
N GLN A 257 13.16 -10.77 12.19
CA GLN A 257 12.93 -11.82 13.20
C GLN A 257 13.69 -13.11 12.87
N ASP A 258 14.41 -13.14 11.75
CA ASP A 258 15.17 -14.26 11.21
C ASP A 258 14.40 -15.60 11.15
N GLN A 259 13.12 -15.53 10.79
CA GLN A 259 12.21 -16.69 10.80
C GLN A 259 11.34 -16.78 9.53
N LYS A 260 11.03 -18.02 9.12
CA LYS A 260 9.98 -18.31 8.13
C LYS A 260 8.61 -18.19 8.81
N MET A 261 7.80 -17.27 8.31
CA MET A 261 6.44 -17.04 8.78
C MET A 261 5.45 -17.58 7.75
N LYS A 262 4.43 -18.32 8.21
CA LYS A 262 3.21 -18.51 7.43
C LYS A 262 2.40 -17.23 7.51
N LEU A 263 2.19 -16.60 6.37
CA LEU A 263 1.28 -15.48 6.24
C LEU A 263 0.13 -15.97 5.37
N GLY A 264 -1.09 -15.68 5.80
CA GLY A 264 -2.29 -15.97 5.02
C GLY A 264 -3.28 -14.84 5.16
N GLY A 265 -4.23 -14.81 4.25
CA GLY A 265 -5.35 -13.89 4.21
C GLY A 265 -6.38 -14.34 3.19
N VAL A 266 -7.52 -13.67 3.17
CA VAL A 266 -8.62 -14.02 2.27
C VAL A 266 -8.42 -13.36 0.90
N ILE A 267 -8.74 -14.09 -0.17
CA ILE A 267 -8.86 -13.58 -1.54
C ILE A 267 -10.18 -14.01 -2.14
N GLY A 268 -10.59 -13.38 -3.23
CA GLY A 268 -11.81 -13.75 -3.95
C GLY A 268 -12.76 -12.58 -4.16
N LYS A 269 -14.04 -12.91 -4.38
CA LYS A 269 -15.07 -11.92 -4.72
C LYS A 269 -15.97 -11.63 -3.52
N TRP A 270 -16.32 -10.37 -3.32
CA TRP A 270 -17.27 -9.95 -2.29
C TRP A 270 -18.26 -8.96 -2.88
N GLN A 271 -19.54 -9.28 -2.79
CA GLN A 271 -20.65 -8.50 -3.31
C GLN A 271 -21.35 -7.80 -2.15
N PHE A 272 -21.68 -6.53 -2.33
CA PHE A 272 -22.40 -5.69 -1.38
C PHE A 272 -23.62 -5.07 -2.07
N LYS A 273 -24.71 -4.98 -1.34
CA LYS A 273 -25.91 -4.22 -1.69
C LYS A 273 -26.25 -3.24 -0.57
N ASN A 274 -27.11 -2.27 -0.87
CA ASN A 274 -27.55 -1.24 0.07
C ASN A 274 -26.38 -0.40 0.64
N LEU A 275 -25.32 -0.21 -0.15
CA LEU A 275 -24.24 0.70 0.24
C LEU A 275 -24.75 2.14 0.25
N SER A 276 -24.48 2.84 1.34
CA SER A 276 -24.63 4.29 1.38
C SER A 276 -23.60 4.96 0.46
N PRO A 277 -23.84 6.21 -0.01
CA PRO A 277 -22.85 6.95 -0.77
C PRO A 277 -21.51 7.10 -0.04
N GLU A 278 -21.51 7.20 1.30
CA GLU A 278 -20.31 7.31 2.12
C GLU A 278 -19.50 6.00 2.13
N LEU A 279 -20.16 4.85 2.27
CA LEU A 279 -19.52 3.54 2.22
C LEU A 279 -18.99 3.22 0.83
N SER A 280 -19.72 3.58 -0.24
CA SER A 280 -19.24 3.44 -1.62
C SER A 280 -17.98 4.28 -1.87
N LYS A 281 -17.91 5.51 -1.32
CA LYS A 281 -16.70 6.34 -1.38
C LYS A 281 -15.52 5.69 -0.67
N LEU A 282 -15.71 5.18 0.54
CA LEU A 282 -14.66 4.46 1.27
C LEU A 282 -14.17 3.25 0.49
N LEU A 283 -15.10 2.48 -0.09
CA LEU A 283 -14.80 1.32 -0.93
C LEU A 283 -13.98 1.71 -2.16
N TYR A 284 -14.35 2.78 -2.85
CA TYR A 284 -13.61 3.30 -4.01
C TYR A 284 -12.20 3.73 -3.61
N ILE A 285 -12.04 4.49 -2.53
CA ILE A 285 -10.70 4.94 -2.06
C ILE A 285 -9.82 3.75 -1.67
N GLY A 286 -10.39 2.75 -1.02
CA GLY A 286 -9.64 1.58 -0.58
C GLY A 286 -9.06 0.73 -1.70
N GLN A 287 -9.58 0.82 -2.93
CA GLN A 287 -8.98 0.15 -4.09
C GLN A 287 -7.57 0.68 -4.41
N TRP A 288 -7.29 1.94 -4.04
CA TRP A 288 -6.00 2.58 -4.17
C TRP A 288 -5.12 2.36 -2.95
N LEU A 289 -5.70 2.48 -1.75
CA LEU A 289 -4.94 2.50 -0.48
C LEU A 289 -4.78 1.12 0.17
N HIS A 290 -5.42 0.11 -0.41
CA HIS A 290 -5.56 -1.26 0.10
C HIS A 290 -6.24 -1.31 1.49
N CYS A 291 -6.59 -2.51 1.95
CA CYS A 291 -7.20 -2.73 3.26
C CYS A 291 -6.44 -3.75 4.12
N GLY A 292 -6.52 -3.61 5.45
CA GLY A 292 -5.98 -4.58 6.40
C GLY A 292 -4.46 -4.50 6.63
N LYS A 293 -3.93 -5.52 7.31
CA LYS A 293 -2.56 -5.54 7.80
C LYS A 293 -1.55 -5.78 6.67
N ASN A 294 -0.46 -5.01 6.73
CA ASN A 294 0.64 -5.03 5.78
C ASN A 294 0.34 -4.55 4.34
N ALA A 295 -0.64 -3.65 4.19
CA ALA A 295 -0.87 -2.95 2.94
C ALA A 295 0.38 -2.30 2.33
N THR A 296 1.35 -1.86 3.16
CA THR A 296 2.60 -1.21 2.67
C THR A 296 3.46 -2.10 1.78
N PHE A 297 3.35 -3.43 1.89
CA PHE A 297 4.01 -4.35 0.96
C PHE A 297 3.05 -5.02 -0.03
N GLY A 298 1.83 -4.51 -0.15
CA GLY A 298 0.91 -4.85 -1.23
C GLY A 298 -0.22 -5.78 -0.90
N LEU A 299 -0.45 -6.12 0.38
CA LEU A 299 -1.59 -6.96 0.78
C LEU A 299 -2.90 -6.18 0.79
N GLY A 300 -4.02 -6.90 0.72
CA GLY A 300 -5.37 -6.34 0.75
C GLY A 300 -5.68 -5.40 -0.41
N LYS A 301 -4.96 -5.52 -1.52
CA LYS A 301 -5.33 -4.93 -2.81
C LYS A 301 -6.64 -5.54 -3.27
N TYR A 302 -7.58 -4.69 -3.65
CA TYR A 302 -8.79 -5.10 -4.35
C TYR A 302 -9.13 -4.07 -5.42
N LYS A 303 -10.03 -4.44 -6.34
CA LYS A 303 -10.64 -3.53 -7.31
C LYS A 303 -12.16 -3.69 -7.26
N ILE A 304 -12.90 -2.63 -7.55
CA ILE A 304 -14.33 -2.72 -7.84
C ILE A 304 -14.46 -3.19 -9.30
N THR A 305 -15.29 -4.20 -9.57
CA THR A 305 -15.42 -4.83 -10.89
C THR A 305 -16.66 -4.39 -11.67
N ASN A 306 -17.49 -3.54 -11.09
CA ASN A 306 -18.74 -3.04 -11.65
C ASN A 306 -18.93 -1.54 -11.39
N LEU A 307 -17.84 -0.76 -11.56
CA LEU A 307 -17.87 0.70 -11.49
C LEU A 307 -18.82 1.29 -12.53
#